data_AF-A0A9D5PXC5-F1
#
_entry.id   AF-A0A9D5PXC5-F1
#
_cell.length_a   1.000
_cell.length_b   1.000
_cell.length_c   1.000
_cell.angle_alpha   90.00
_cell.angle_beta   90.00
_cell.angle_gamma   90.00
#
_symmetry.space_group_name_H-M   'P 1'
#
loop_
_entity.id
_entity.type
_entity.pdbx_description
1 polymer ?
#
loop_
_entity_poly.entity_id
_entity_poly.type
_entity_poly.pdbx_seq_one_letter_code
_entity_poly.pdbx_strand_id
1 'polypeptide(L)'
;MYKIGMIGDRESTLCFLPLGFSVTEVNSAEEAAKALRQMAATQEYAAIFVAEDLARLIPEELDRYKDAPLPAVTVIPGRAGGEGYGLAQLRKAVERAVGTDILK
;
A
#
# COMPACT_ATOMS: atom_id res chain seq x y z
N MET A 1 -13.75 -8.93 -13.78
CA MET A 1 -13.34 -7.52 -13.61
C MET A 1 -12.52 -7.47 -12.33
N TYR A 2 -11.32 -6.87 -12.36
CA TYR A 2 -10.48 -6.79 -11.16
C TYR A 2 -11.03 -5.76 -10.17
N LYS A 3 -10.86 -6.04 -8.88
CA LYS A 3 -11.19 -5.16 -7.76
C LYS A 3 -10.03 -4.25 -7.41
N ILE A 4 -10.32 -3.22 -6.62
CA ILE A 4 -9.32 -2.34 -6.00
C ILE A 4 -9.48 -2.47 -4.49
N GLY A 5 -8.38 -2.76 -3.80
CA GLY A 5 -8.33 -2.92 -2.34
C GLY A 5 -7.83 -1.66 -1.65
N MET A 6 -8.30 -1.43 -0.44
CA MET A 6 -7.83 -0.35 0.45
C MET A 6 -7.65 -0.90 1.87
N ILE A 7 -6.49 -0.69 2.46
CA ILE A 7 -6.12 -1.12 3.81
C ILE A 7 -5.69 0.12 4.59
N GLY A 8 -6.34 0.37 5.73
CA GLY A 8 -6.06 1.56 6.54
C GLY A 8 -7.01 1.69 7.71
N ASP A 9 -6.87 2.78 8.48
CA ASP A 9 -7.82 3.09 9.54
C ASP A 9 -9.20 3.44 8.97
N ARG A 10 -10.22 3.31 9.81
CA ARG A 10 -11.62 3.54 9.43
C ARG A 10 -11.87 4.92 8.82
N GLU A 11 -11.29 5.97 9.40
CA GLU A 11 -11.58 7.33 8.97
C GLU A 11 -10.90 7.67 7.64
N SER A 12 -9.70 7.14 7.39
CA SER A 12 -8.99 7.33 6.12
C SER A 12 -9.58 6.51 4.97
N THR A 13 -10.22 5.38 5.26
CA THR A 13 -10.58 4.40 4.21
C THR A 13 -12.05 4.36 3.83
N LEU A 14 -12.97 4.74 4.72
CA LEU A 14 -14.42 4.64 4.46
C LEU A 14 -14.90 5.48 3.27
N CYS A 15 -14.21 6.59 2.96
CA CYS A 15 -14.56 7.44 1.83
C CYS A 15 -14.40 6.75 0.47
N PHE A 16 -13.70 5.61 0.40
CA PHE A 16 -13.50 4.84 -0.82
C PHE A 16 -14.57 3.77 -1.07
N LEU A 17 -15.37 3.38 -0.07
CA LEU A 17 -16.44 2.39 -0.24
C LEU A 17 -17.45 2.78 -1.33
N PRO A 18 -17.98 4.03 -1.40
CA PRO A 18 -18.92 4.43 -2.44
C PRO A 18 -18.33 4.40 -3.85
N LEU A 19 -16.99 4.43 -3.96
CA LEU A 19 -16.27 4.35 -5.23
C LEU A 19 -16.05 2.89 -5.70
N GLY A 20 -16.54 1.91 -4.94
CA GLY A 20 -16.44 0.49 -5.28
C GLY A 20 -15.14 -0.18 -4.82
N PHE A 21 -14.37 0.46 -3.93
CA PHE A 21 -13.18 -0.15 -3.35
C PHE A 21 -13.60 -1.20 -2.32
N SER A 22 -12.84 -2.29 -2.25
CA SER A 22 -12.94 -3.23 -1.14
C SER A 22 -12.07 -2.71 0.01
N VAL A 23 -12.72 -2.17 1.04
CA VAL A 23 -12.05 -1.57 2.19
C VAL A 23 -11.87 -2.62 3.29
N THR A 24 -10.69 -2.65 3.91
CA THR A 24 -10.41 -3.44 5.11
C THR A 24 -9.83 -2.52 6.17
N GLU A 25 -10.64 -2.25 7.18
CA GLU A 25 -10.28 -1.43 8.33
C GLU A 25 -9.31 -2.22 9.24
N VAL A 26 -8.14 -1.64 9.51
CA VAL A 26 -7.11 -2.24 10.38
C VAL A 26 -6.48 -1.15 11.24
N ASN A 27 -6.02 -1.53 12.43
CA ASN A 27 -5.39 -0.58 13.37
C ASN A 27 -4.02 -1.04 13.87
N SER A 28 -3.47 -2.13 13.30
CA SER A 28 -2.16 -2.66 13.69
C SER A 28 -1.38 -3.21 12.49
N ALA A 29 -0.06 -3.30 12.66
CA ALA A 29 0.83 -3.87 11.65
C ALA A 29 0.50 -5.33 11.34
N GLU A 30 0.17 -6.13 12.36
CA GLU A 30 -0.17 -7.55 12.18
C GLU A 30 -1.44 -7.72 11.34
N GLU A 31 -2.48 -6.94 11.65
CA GLU A 31 -3.73 -6.93 10.88
C GLU A 31 -3.50 -6.45 9.44
N ALA A 32 -2.71 -5.38 9.25
CA ALA A 32 -2.39 -4.86 7.93
C ALA A 32 -1.65 -5.90 7.06
N ALA A 33 -0.64 -6.57 7.62
CA ALA A 33 0.09 -7.62 6.91
C ALA A 33 -0.82 -8.81 6.57
N LYS A 34 -1.69 -9.20 7.50
CA LYS A 34 -2.66 -10.27 7.26
C LYS A 34 -3.67 -9.90 6.17
N ALA A 35 -4.22 -8.68 6.22
CA ALA A 35 -5.16 -8.17 5.23
C ALA A 35 -4.53 -8.14 3.83
N LEU A 36 -3.30 -7.63 3.72
CA LEU A 36 -2.56 -7.60 2.46
C LEU A 36 -2.36 -9.01 1.88
N ARG A 37 -1.90 -9.96 2.69
CA ARG A 37 -1.76 -11.36 2.27
C ARG A 37 -3.07 -11.96 1.78
N GLN A 38 -4.15 -11.73 2.52
CA GLN A 38 -5.47 -12.26 2.18
C GLN A 38 -5.99 -11.67 0.87
N MET A 39 -5.92 -10.35 0.70
CA MET A 39 -6.32 -9.69 -0.54
C MET A 39 -5.48 -10.16 -1.73
N ALA A 40 -4.16 -10.20 -1.61
CA ALA A 40 -3.29 -10.63 -2.69
C ALA A 40 -3.52 -12.10 -3.07
N ALA A 41 -3.83 -12.98 -2.11
CA ALA A 41 -4.08 -14.39 -2.34
C ALA A 41 -5.36 -14.67 -3.15
N THR A 42 -6.35 -13.76 -3.18
CA THR A 42 -7.59 -14.00 -3.94
C THR A 42 -7.37 -13.91 -5.45
N GLN A 43 -6.29 -13.26 -5.91
CA GLN A 43 -6.03 -12.95 -7.32
C GLN A 43 -7.14 -12.12 -8.01
N GLU A 44 -8.05 -11.53 -7.24
CA GLU A 44 -9.14 -10.70 -7.75
C GLU A 44 -8.78 -9.21 -7.82
N TYR A 45 -7.65 -8.79 -7.24
CA TYR A 45 -7.27 -7.39 -7.11
C TYR A 45 -6.26 -6.97 -8.18
N ALA A 46 -6.53 -5.85 -8.85
CA ALA A 46 -5.56 -5.21 -9.74
C ALA A 46 -4.60 -4.31 -8.96
N ALA A 47 -5.12 -3.60 -7.95
CA ALA A 47 -4.37 -2.70 -7.11
C ALA A 47 -4.83 -2.80 -5.65
N ILE A 48 -3.88 -2.65 -4.72
CA ILE A 48 -4.14 -2.58 -3.28
C ILE A 48 -3.42 -1.35 -2.75
N PHE A 49 -4.20 -0.44 -2.17
CA PHE A 49 -3.70 0.75 -1.51
C PHE A 49 -3.56 0.48 -0.01
N VAL A 50 -2.44 0.90 0.58
CA VAL A 50 -2.17 0.77 2.01
C VAL A 50 -1.87 2.14 2.59
N ALA A 51 -2.51 2.51 3.69
CA ALA A 51 -2.20 3.75 4.41
C ALA A 51 -0.72 3.75 4.86
N GLU A 52 -0.07 4.90 4.70
CA GLU A 52 1.38 5.04 4.83
C GLU A 52 1.90 4.74 6.25
N ASP A 53 1.13 5.10 7.27
CA ASP A 53 1.37 4.88 8.70
C ASP A 53 1.44 3.39 9.07
N LEU A 54 0.70 2.55 8.34
CA LEU A 54 0.74 1.08 8.45
C LEU A 54 1.80 0.49 7.54
N ALA A 55 1.91 0.98 6.30
CA ALA A 55 2.85 0.46 5.30
C ALA A 55 4.29 0.48 5.80
N ARG A 56 4.69 1.54 6.50
CA ARG A 56 6.01 1.66 7.14
C ARG A 56 6.31 0.58 8.19
N LEU A 57 5.27 -0.03 8.77
CA LEU A 57 5.38 -1.06 9.80
C LEU A 57 5.46 -2.48 9.21
N ILE A 58 5.14 -2.64 7.92
CA ILE A 58 5.12 -3.94 7.24
C ILE A 58 5.95 -3.99 5.94
N PRO A 59 7.18 -3.42 5.91
CA PRO A 59 7.97 -3.32 4.68
C PRO A 59 8.26 -4.68 4.04
N GLU A 60 8.52 -5.71 4.85
CA GLU A 60 8.80 -7.07 4.38
C GLU A 60 7.61 -7.69 3.64
N GLU A 61 6.37 -7.35 4.03
CA GLU A 61 5.18 -7.86 3.36
C GLU A 61 4.96 -7.12 2.03
N LEU A 62 5.23 -5.81 1.99
CA LEU A 62 5.13 -5.01 0.75
C LEU A 62 6.14 -5.44 -0.30
N ASP A 63 7.39 -5.71 0.10
CA ASP A 63 8.47 -6.08 -0.81
C ASP A 63 8.18 -7.39 -1.57
N ARG A 64 7.36 -8.29 -1.02
CA ARG A 64 6.93 -9.54 -1.70
C ARG A 64 6.18 -9.30 -3.00
N TYR A 65 5.52 -8.15 -3.12
CA TYR A 65 4.68 -7.82 -4.28
C TYR A 65 5.35 -6.83 -5.23
N LYS A 66 6.54 -6.32 -4.89
CA LYS A 66 7.22 -5.24 -5.63
C LYS A 66 7.57 -5.60 -7.07
N ASP A 67 7.98 -6.85 -7.29
CA ASP A 67 8.35 -7.36 -8.62
C ASP A 67 7.21 -8.20 -9.25
N ALA A 68 6.08 -8.34 -8.56
CA ALA A 68 4.93 -9.08 -9.06
C ALA A 68 4.08 -8.18 -9.99
N PRO A 69 3.56 -8.71 -11.11
CA PRO A 69 2.71 -7.91 -12.01
C PRO A 69 1.35 -7.57 -11.39
N LEU A 70 0.83 -8.45 -10.53
CA LEU A 70 -0.44 -8.26 -9.83
C LEU A 70 -0.39 -8.88 -8.42
N PRO A 71 -1.08 -8.28 -7.43
CA PRO A 71 -1.67 -6.94 -7.47
C PRO A 71 -0.58 -5.84 -7.40
N ALA A 72 -0.84 -4.67 -7.98
CA ALA A 72 0.01 -3.49 -7.75
C ALA A 72 -0.24 -2.97 -6.33
N VAL A 73 0.75 -3.09 -5.45
CA VAL A 73 0.65 -2.62 -4.06
C VAL A 73 1.32 -1.25 -3.94
N THR A 74 0.55 -0.25 -3.51
CA THR A 74 1.06 1.13 -3.36
C THR A 74 0.56 1.78 -2.07
N VAL A 75 1.25 2.83 -1.64
CA VAL A 75 0.95 3.54 -0.39
C VAL A 75 0.20 4.84 -0.65
N ILE A 76 -0.70 5.19 0.26
CA ILE A 76 -1.39 6.49 0.26
C ILE A 76 -1.21 7.19 1.61
N PRO A 77 -1.23 8.53 1.64
CA PRO A 77 -1.26 9.27 2.89
C PRO A 77 -2.40 8.81 3.78
N GLY A 78 -2.13 8.66 5.08
CA GLY A 78 -3.17 8.44 6.09
C GLY A 78 -3.81 9.74 6.55
N ARG A 79 -4.67 9.66 7.57
CA ARG A 79 -5.33 10.82 8.18
C ARG A 79 -4.36 11.91 8.65
N ALA A 80 -3.21 11.52 9.20
CA ALA A 80 -2.20 12.46 9.69
C ALA A 80 -1.43 13.17 8.55
N GLY A 81 -1.73 12.87 7.29
CA GLY A 81 -1.01 13.35 6.13
C GLY A 81 0.02 12.33 5.63
N GLY A 82 0.89 12.78 4.74
CA GLY A 82 1.98 11.95 4.21
C GLY A 82 3.16 11.92 5.18
N GLU A 83 3.60 10.72 5.57
CA GLU A 83 4.81 10.53 6.39
C GLU A 83 6.09 10.53 5.56
N GLY A 84 5.98 10.61 4.23
CA GLY A 84 7.11 10.66 3.30
C GLY A 84 7.77 9.29 3.06
N TYR A 85 7.22 8.21 3.60
CA TYR A 85 7.60 6.84 3.30
C TYR A 85 7.46 6.51 1.82
N GLY A 86 6.36 6.87 1.17
CA GLY A 86 6.16 6.63 -0.26
C GLY A 86 7.21 7.32 -1.12
N LEU A 87 7.51 8.59 -0.82
CA LEU A 87 8.57 9.34 -1.49
C LEU A 87 9.96 8.76 -1.22
N ALA A 88 10.22 8.31 0.01
CA ALA A 88 11.47 7.65 0.37
C ALA A 88 11.66 6.32 -0.39
N GLN A 89 10.58 5.54 -0.59
CA GLN A 89 10.64 4.32 -1.40
C GLN A 89 10.88 4.63 -2.88
N LEU A 90 10.28 5.71 -3.40
CA LEU A 90 10.52 6.17 -4.76
C LEU A 90 11.99 6.58 -4.96
N ARG A 91 12.55 7.38 -4.03
CA ARG A 91 13.97 7.75 -4.04
C ARG A 91 14.90 6.55 -4.02
N LYS A 92 14.64 5.57 -3.14
CA LYS A 92 15.41 4.30 -3.11
C LYS A 92 15.32 3.53 -4.43
N ALA A 93 14.15 3.49 -5.06
CA ALA A 93 13.98 2.83 -6.35
C ALA A 93 14.76 3.55 -7.46
N VAL A 94 14.74 4.88 -7.46
CA VAL A 94 15.52 5.73 -8.36
C VAL A 94 17.02 5.52 -8.16
N GLU A 95 17.52 5.55 -6.92
CA GLU A 95 18.92 5.28 -6.59
C GLU A 95 19.35 3.90 -7.07
N ARG A 96 18.52 2.87 -6.85
CA ARG A 96 18.80 1.50 -7.33
C ARG A 96 18.88 1.43 -8.85
N ALA A 97 18.03 2.19 -9.56
CA ALA A 97 17.95 2.14 -11.02
C ALA A 97 19.03 2.99 -11.71
N VAL A 98 19.35 4.17 -11.18
CA VAL A 98 20.19 5.18 -11.81
C VAL A 98 21.56 5.32 -11.13
N GLY A 99 21.72 4.81 -9.91
CA GLY A 99 22.94 4.90 -9.09
C GLY A 99 23.07 6.18 -8.24
N THR A 100 22.12 7.11 -8.36
CA THR A 100 22.06 8.36 -7.58
C THR A 100 20.61 8.81 -7.45
N ASP A 101 20.29 9.53 -6.37
CA ASP A 101 19.01 10.22 -6.26
C ASP A 101 18.99 11.41 -7.22
N ILE A 102 18.11 11.35 -8.21
CA ILE A 102 17.86 12.44 -9.17
C ILE A 102 16.66 13.30 -8.78
N LEU A 103 15.93 12.91 -7.72
CA LEU A 103 14.78 13.64 -7.16
C LEU A 103 15.26 14.65 -6.11
N LYS A 104 16.05 15.62 -6.55
CA LYS A 104 16.46 16.79 -5.76
C LYS A 104 15.36 17.82 -5.65
#